data_AF-A0AAD2PVP7-F1
#
_entry.id   AF-A0AAD2PVP7-F1
#
_cell.length_a   1.000
_cell.length_b   1.000
_cell.length_c   1.000
_cell.angle_alpha   90.00
_cell.angle_beta   90.00
_cell.angle_gamma   90.00
#
_symmetry.space_group_name_H-M   'P 1'
#
loop_
_entity.id
_entity.type
_entity.pdbx_description
1 polymer ?
#
loop_
_entity_poly.entity_id
_entity_poly.type
_entity_poly.pdbx_seq_one_letter_code
_entity_poly.pdbx_strand_id
1 'polypeptide(L)'
;MALNINEQARKEANLRLLQRTTDPTISNILDSATHVVLYKFAPASQSWEKSNVEGGLFLAVKQSGYMMVILNRNSPDNYSIQLSANFQLQHQDPYLIFRQVEQGETVIRGIWFPNANERLTVNESLSQVLERLRSQPPAPTRTPVNTPAHKIHPSAAAGLDQGAALTALLTPLSLDTAGGATPVRSNQQHYAAITTPTQQQPQPSQVLDKKSLQLALLSLVQDDRFLDLLHAQYLKVAHARASRGNNGN
;
A
#
# COMPACT_ATOMS: atom_id res chain seq x y z
N MET A 1 2.63 26.82 2.31
CA MET A 1 2.46 26.25 0.95
C MET A 1 3.23 24.95 0.72
N ALA A 2 4.55 24.87 0.95
CA ALA A 2 5.34 23.68 0.62
C ALA A 2 4.86 22.34 1.24
N LEU A 3 4.37 22.35 2.49
CA LEU A 3 3.88 21.13 3.17
C LEU A 3 2.70 20.48 2.44
N ASN A 4 1.68 21.26 2.05
CA ASN A 4 0.53 20.75 1.28
C ASN A 4 0.94 20.08 -0.04
N ILE A 5 1.94 20.61 -0.75
CA ILE A 5 2.38 20.06 -2.04
C ILE A 5 2.93 18.64 -1.86
N ASN A 6 3.73 18.41 -0.80
CA ASN A 6 4.28 17.10 -0.50
C ASN A 6 3.20 16.10 -0.05
N GLU A 7 2.21 16.54 0.73
CA GLU A 7 1.09 15.68 1.14
C GLU A 7 0.16 15.34 -0.02
N GLN A 8 -0.15 16.31 -0.89
CA GLN A 8 -0.94 16.11 -2.10
C GLN A 8 -0.25 15.09 -3.03
N ALA A 9 1.05 15.27 -3.29
CA ALA A 9 1.84 14.34 -4.11
C ALA A 9 1.90 12.93 -3.51
N ARG A 10 2.05 12.80 -2.18
CA ARG A 10 1.98 11.51 -1.47
C ARG A 10 0.60 10.87 -1.62
N LYS A 11 -0.48 11.64 -1.46
CA LYS A 11 -1.86 11.16 -1.61
C LYS A 11 -2.14 10.67 -3.03
N GLU A 12 -1.70 11.42 -4.05
CA GLU A 12 -1.81 11.00 -5.45
C GLU A 12 -1.00 9.74 -5.77
N ALA A 13 0.22 9.63 -5.25
CA ALA A 13 1.05 8.43 -5.43
C ALA A 13 0.38 7.19 -4.81
N ASN A 14 -0.15 7.32 -3.59
CA ASN A 14 -0.92 6.26 -2.93
C ASN A 14 -2.21 5.91 -3.70
N LEU A 15 -2.92 6.91 -4.24
CA LEU A 15 -4.13 6.71 -5.03
C LEU A 15 -3.82 5.91 -6.31
N ARG A 16 -2.79 6.31 -7.07
CA ARG A 16 -2.32 5.59 -8.26
C ARG A 16 -1.88 4.16 -7.93
N LEU A 17 -1.26 3.95 -6.76
CA LEU A 17 -0.87 2.62 -6.30
C LEU A 17 -2.09 1.71 -6.02
N LEU A 18 -3.08 2.21 -5.27
CA LEU A 18 -4.32 1.49 -4.97
C LEU A 18 -5.12 1.16 -6.25
N GLN A 19 -5.22 2.12 -7.18
CA GLN A 19 -5.85 1.93 -8.49
C GLN A 19 -5.19 0.82 -9.31
N ARG A 20 -3.86 0.72 -9.28
CA ARG A 20 -3.10 -0.28 -10.04
C ARG A 20 -3.10 -1.67 -9.39
N THR A 21 -3.08 -1.74 -8.06
CA THR A 21 -2.80 -2.99 -7.32
C THR A 21 -4.00 -3.59 -6.59
N THR A 22 -5.11 -2.85 -6.48
CA THR A 22 -6.28 -3.30 -5.71
C THR A 22 -7.57 -3.13 -6.51
N ASP A 23 -7.92 -1.92 -6.94
CA ASP A 23 -9.18 -1.66 -7.67
C ASP A 23 -9.09 -0.35 -8.48
N PRO A 24 -9.17 -0.41 -9.82
CA PRO A 24 -9.03 0.78 -10.68
C PRO A 24 -10.19 1.77 -10.56
N THR A 25 -11.32 1.39 -9.94
CA THR A 25 -12.49 2.26 -9.74
C THR A 25 -12.37 3.14 -8.48
N ILE A 26 -11.27 3.03 -7.72
CA ILE A 26 -10.98 3.89 -6.56
C ILE A 26 -10.77 5.33 -7.05
N SER A 27 -11.55 6.26 -6.50
CA SER A 27 -11.57 7.68 -6.88
C SER A 27 -10.91 8.60 -5.84
N ASN A 28 -10.91 8.22 -4.56
CA ASN A 28 -10.35 9.05 -3.49
C ASN A 28 -9.93 8.20 -2.27
N ILE A 29 -8.95 8.70 -1.51
CA ILE A 29 -8.58 8.19 -0.18
C ILE A 29 -9.20 9.14 0.85
N LEU A 30 -9.96 8.59 1.79
CA LEU A 30 -10.56 9.34 2.91
C LEU A 30 -9.58 9.49 4.06
N ASP A 31 -8.96 8.38 4.47
CA ASP A 31 -8.04 8.31 5.62
C ASP A 31 -7.01 7.19 5.40
N SER A 32 -5.91 7.22 6.15
CA SER A 32 -4.83 6.22 6.06
C SER A 32 -4.02 6.11 7.36
N ALA A 33 -3.59 4.90 7.70
CA ALA A 33 -2.61 4.66 8.75
C ALA A 33 -1.30 4.12 8.15
N THR A 34 -0.17 4.56 8.68
CA THR A 34 1.16 4.23 8.15
C THR A 34 1.50 2.75 8.32
N HIS A 35 1.04 2.14 9.42
CA HIS A 35 1.31 0.75 9.73
C HIS A 35 0.20 0.11 10.56
N VAL A 36 -0.29 -1.05 10.13
CA VAL A 36 -1.21 -1.92 10.86
C VAL A 36 -0.86 -3.39 10.68
N VAL A 37 -1.34 -4.23 11.60
CA VAL A 37 -1.24 -5.70 11.51
C VAL A 37 -2.63 -6.30 11.61
N LEU A 38 -2.98 -7.19 10.69
CA LEU A 38 -4.25 -7.92 10.73
C LEU A 38 -4.12 -9.20 11.57
N TYR A 39 -5.14 -9.44 12.40
CA TYR A 39 -5.30 -10.65 13.22
C TYR A 39 -6.64 -11.31 12.91
N LYS A 40 -6.68 -12.63 13.08
CA LYS A 40 -7.88 -13.46 13.08
C LYS A 40 -8.10 -13.98 14.49
N PHE A 41 -9.33 -13.95 14.99
CA PHE A 41 -9.66 -14.63 16.24
C PHE A 41 -9.93 -16.11 15.94
N ALA A 42 -9.32 -17.01 16.71
CA ALA A 42 -9.50 -18.45 16.64
C ALA A 42 -10.48 -18.90 17.75
N PRO A 43 -11.74 -19.27 17.42
CA PRO A 43 -12.73 -19.59 18.43
C PRO A 43 -12.40 -20.85 19.25
N ALA A 44 -11.68 -21.81 18.65
CA ALA A 44 -11.32 -23.07 19.29
C ALA A 44 -10.33 -22.89 20.46
N SER A 45 -9.37 -21.96 20.33
CA SER A 45 -8.35 -21.64 21.33
C SER A 45 -8.67 -20.35 22.12
N GLN A 46 -9.74 -19.64 21.77
CA GLN A 46 -10.09 -18.32 22.31
C GLN A 46 -8.95 -17.29 22.22
N SER A 47 -8.11 -17.39 21.18
CA SER A 47 -6.89 -16.60 21.02
C SER A 47 -6.87 -15.78 19.72
N TRP A 48 -6.05 -14.74 19.69
CA TRP A 48 -5.75 -13.99 18.46
C TRP A 48 -4.55 -14.58 17.73
N GLU A 49 -4.71 -14.84 16.44
CA GLU A 49 -3.66 -15.32 15.54
C GLU A 49 -3.23 -14.20 14.59
N LYS A 50 -1.92 -13.91 14.52
CA LYS A 50 -1.38 -12.93 13.58
C LYS A 50 -1.52 -13.45 12.15
N SER A 51 -2.18 -12.67 11.29
CA SER A 51 -2.26 -12.98 9.84
C SER A 51 -1.00 -12.50 9.13
N ASN A 52 -0.69 -13.06 7.95
CA ASN A 52 0.41 -12.61 7.09
C ASN A 52 0.08 -11.32 6.31
N VAL A 53 -0.63 -10.38 6.94
CA VAL A 53 -1.09 -9.11 6.35
C VAL A 53 -0.69 -7.98 7.29
N GLU A 54 0.33 -7.24 6.88
CA GLU A 54 0.94 -6.17 7.67
C GLU A 54 1.42 -5.07 6.73
N GLY A 55 1.07 -3.81 7.02
CA GLY A 55 1.41 -2.69 6.15
C GLY A 55 0.51 -1.47 6.27
N GLY A 56 0.41 -0.69 5.19
CA GLY A 56 -0.32 0.58 5.18
C GLY A 56 -1.82 0.36 5.00
N LEU A 57 -2.64 0.96 5.87
CA LEU A 57 -4.10 0.92 5.77
C LEU A 57 -4.63 2.15 5.04
N PHE A 58 -5.61 1.95 4.16
CA PHE A 58 -6.30 2.99 3.43
C PHE A 58 -7.81 2.79 3.49
N LEU A 59 -8.54 3.83 3.88
CA LEU A 59 -9.98 3.93 3.71
C LEU A 59 -10.27 4.72 2.43
N ALA A 60 -10.97 4.12 1.48
CA ALA A 60 -11.10 4.66 0.13
C ALA A 60 -12.56 4.67 -0.37
N VAL A 61 -12.81 5.57 -1.33
CA VAL A 61 -14.07 5.64 -2.10
C VAL A 61 -13.82 5.04 -3.48
N LYS A 62 -14.77 4.25 -3.97
CA LYS A 62 -14.80 3.72 -5.33
C LYS A 62 -16.21 3.79 -5.93
N GLN A 63 -16.35 3.45 -7.21
CA GLN A 63 -17.63 3.54 -7.92
C GLN A 63 -18.79 2.78 -7.24
N SER A 64 -18.51 1.65 -6.58
CA SER A 64 -19.51 0.83 -5.87
C SER A 64 -19.68 1.15 -4.38
N GLY A 65 -19.12 2.26 -3.87
CA GLY A 65 -19.23 2.68 -2.47
C GLY A 65 -17.87 2.87 -1.79
N TYR A 66 -17.72 2.33 -0.58
CA TYR A 66 -16.51 2.50 0.24
C TYR A 66 -15.80 1.17 0.46
N MET A 67 -14.47 1.20 0.58
CA MET A 67 -13.66 0.02 0.87
C MET A 67 -12.51 0.34 1.82
N MET A 68 -12.08 -0.66 2.58
CA MET A 68 -10.87 -0.62 3.39
C MET A 68 -9.84 -1.57 2.79
N VAL A 69 -8.60 -1.09 2.65
CA VAL A 69 -7.47 -1.84 2.07
C VAL A 69 -6.30 -1.82 3.04
N ILE A 70 -5.61 -2.95 3.21
CA ILE A 70 -4.29 -3.02 3.82
C ILE A 70 -3.33 -3.47 2.72
N LEU A 71 -2.46 -2.56 2.28
CA LEU A 71 -1.40 -2.86 1.34
C LEU A 71 -0.30 -3.63 2.08
N ASN A 72 -0.11 -4.90 1.70
CA ASN A 72 0.77 -5.83 2.39
C ASN A 72 2.22 -5.55 2.02
N ARG A 73 3.11 -5.58 3.02
CA ARG A 73 4.56 -5.37 2.85
C ARG A 73 5.34 -6.67 2.73
N ASN A 74 4.75 -7.79 3.17
CA ASN A 74 5.40 -9.10 3.23
C ASN A 74 5.11 -9.96 1.98
N SER A 75 4.09 -9.61 1.19
CA SER A 75 3.66 -10.34 -0.01
C SER A 75 2.88 -9.39 -0.93
N PRO A 76 2.67 -9.73 -2.23
CA PRO A 76 1.76 -8.97 -3.10
C PRO A 76 0.28 -9.12 -2.71
N ASP A 77 -0.06 -10.04 -1.80
CA ASP A 77 -1.43 -10.35 -1.41
C ASP A 77 -1.97 -9.29 -0.42
N ASN A 78 -2.56 -8.25 -1.00
CA ASN A 78 -3.24 -7.18 -0.29
C ASN A 78 -4.57 -7.67 0.30
N TYR A 79 -4.88 -7.23 1.51
CA TYR A 79 -6.21 -7.44 2.09
C TYR A 79 -7.13 -6.29 1.68
N SER A 80 -8.33 -6.59 1.19
CA SER A 80 -9.35 -5.57 0.93
C SER A 80 -10.75 -6.06 1.29
N ILE A 81 -11.60 -5.15 1.76
CA ILE A 81 -12.98 -5.43 2.12
C ILE A 81 -13.89 -4.27 1.69
N GLN A 82 -15.04 -4.61 1.09
CA GLN A 82 -16.11 -3.66 0.81
C GLN A 82 -16.84 -3.30 2.11
N LEU A 83 -17.09 -2.02 2.34
CA LEU A 83 -17.89 -1.57 3.48
C LEU A 83 -19.37 -1.51 3.09
N SER A 84 -20.22 -1.96 4.00
CA SER A 84 -21.67 -2.08 3.86
C SER A 84 -22.39 -1.57 5.11
N ALA A 85 -23.68 -1.22 4.99
CA ALA A 85 -24.45 -0.66 6.12
C ALA A 85 -24.51 -1.59 7.36
N ASN A 86 -24.46 -2.91 7.13
CA ASN A 86 -24.44 -3.95 8.16
C ASN A 86 -23.04 -4.30 8.69
N PHE A 87 -21.99 -3.61 8.25
CA PHE A 87 -20.63 -3.82 8.76
C PHE A 87 -20.57 -3.45 10.26
N GLN A 88 -20.10 -4.38 11.07
CA GLN A 88 -19.99 -4.24 12.52
C GLN A 88 -18.54 -3.93 12.88
N LEU A 89 -18.30 -2.71 13.38
CA LEU A 89 -17.01 -2.24 13.87
C LEU A 89 -17.09 -1.98 15.37
N GLN A 90 -16.05 -2.38 16.10
CA GLN A 90 -15.84 -2.09 17.52
C GLN A 90 -14.43 -1.57 17.73
N HIS A 91 -14.29 -0.44 18.42
CA HIS A 91 -13.00 0.04 18.89
C HIS A 91 -12.72 -0.53 20.29
N GLN A 92 -11.59 -1.23 20.43
CA GLN A 92 -11.11 -1.75 21.71
C GLN A 92 -9.58 -1.69 21.70
N ASP A 93 -8.99 -0.74 22.43
CA ASP A 93 -7.53 -0.54 22.51
C ASP A 93 -6.77 -1.88 22.76
N PRO A 94 -5.74 -2.25 21.95
CA PRO A 94 -5.11 -1.53 20.83
C PRO A 94 -5.68 -1.80 19.42
N TYR A 95 -6.85 -2.41 19.30
CA TYR A 95 -7.43 -2.91 18.06
C TYR A 95 -8.65 -2.12 17.54
N LEU A 96 -8.89 -2.24 16.24
CA LEU A 96 -10.23 -2.12 15.65
C LEU A 96 -10.72 -3.52 15.26
N ILE A 97 -11.83 -3.96 15.83
CA ILE A 97 -12.38 -5.32 15.70
C ILE A 97 -13.63 -5.27 14.81
N PHE A 98 -13.76 -6.22 13.89
CA PHE A 98 -14.93 -6.33 13.03
C PHE A 98 -15.25 -7.78 12.66
N ARG A 99 -16.48 -8.00 12.18
CA ARG A 99 -16.92 -9.29 11.64
C ARG A 99 -16.78 -9.29 10.11
N GLN A 100 -16.31 -10.41 9.57
CA GLN A 100 -16.27 -10.70 8.13
C GLN A 100 -16.98 -12.04 7.88
N VAL A 101 -17.66 -12.17 6.74
CA VAL A 101 -18.08 -13.48 6.23
C VAL A 101 -17.02 -14.01 5.26
N GLU A 102 -16.53 -15.21 5.49
CA GLU A 102 -15.50 -15.86 4.69
C GLU A 102 -15.88 -17.32 4.49
N GLN A 103 -16.00 -17.76 3.23
CA GLN A 103 -16.45 -19.12 2.88
C GLN A 103 -17.80 -19.54 3.49
N GLY A 104 -18.64 -18.56 3.88
CA GLY A 104 -19.93 -18.78 4.54
C GLY A 104 -19.89 -18.70 6.07
N GLU A 105 -18.70 -18.72 6.68
CA GLU A 105 -18.53 -18.61 8.13
C GLU A 105 -18.29 -17.16 8.57
N THR A 106 -18.72 -16.82 9.80
CA THR A 106 -18.42 -15.51 10.39
C THR A 106 -17.10 -15.54 11.14
N VAL A 107 -16.09 -14.87 10.58
CA VAL A 107 -14.77 -14.68 11.17
C VAL A 107 -14.72 -13.34 11.90
N ILE A 108 -14.13 -13.32 13.10
CA ILE A 108 -13.79 -12.09 13.80
C ILE A 108 -12.35 -11.71 13.45
N ARG A 109 -12.16 -10.46 12.99
CA ARG A 109 -10.87 -9.89 12.60
C ARG A 109 -10.54 -8.70 13.49
N GLY A 110 -9.26 -8.49 13.75
CA GLY A 110 -8.74 -7.38 14.55
C GLY A 110 -7.60 -6.70 13.81
N ILE A 111 -7.63 -5.37 13.71
CA ILE A 111 -6.54 -4.58 13.13
C ILE A 111 -5.81 -3.91 14.29
N TRP A 112 -4.56 -4.31 14.52
CA TRP A 112 -3.70 -3.69 15.52
C TRP A 112 -3.03 -2.44 14.94
N PHE A 113 -2.98 -1.39 15.75
CA PHE A 113 -2.31 -0.13 15.40
C PHE A 113 -1.18 0.15 16.40
N PRO A 114 0.08 0.33 15.95
CA PRO A 114 1.16 0.82 16.79
C PRO A 114 0.93 2.27 17.24
N ASN A 115 0.25 3.06 16.41
CA ASN A 115 -0.05 4.47 16.67
C ASN A 115 -1.51 4.65 17.07
N ALA A 116 -1.74 4.99 18.34
CA ALA A 116 -3.08 5.20 18.89
C ALA A 116 -3.81 6.38 18.21
N ASN A 117 -3.11 7.39 17.72
CA ASN A 117 -3.75 8.52 17.01
C ASN A 117 -4.28 8.09 15.64
N GLU A 118 -3.49 7.35 14.85
CA GLU A 118 -3.94 6.78 13.57
C GLU A 118 -5.12 5.83 13.75
N ARG A 119 -5.14 5.05 14.83
CA ARG A 119 -6.29 4.20 15.20
C ARG A 119 -7.56 5.02 15.44
N LEU A 120 -7.44 6.13 16.18
CA LEU A 120 -8.57 6.97 16.53
C LEU A 120 -9.13 7.70 15.30
N THR A 121 -8.28 8.26 14.43
CA THR A 121 -8.75 8.92 13.20
C THR A 121 -9.39 7.92 12.25
N VAL A 122 -8.77 6.76 12.01
CA VAL A 122 -9.35 5.71 11.15
C VAL A 122 -10.67 5.18 11.72
N ASN A 123 -10.80 5.04 13.04
CA ASN A 123 -12.06 4.66 13.67
C ASN A 123 -13.16 5.70 13.46
N GLU A 124 -12.85 6.98 13.62
CA GLU A 124 -13.79 8.08 13.37
C GLU A 124 -14.23 8.10 11.90
N SER A 125 -13.26 8.08 10.98
CA SER A 125 -13.49 8.07 9.53
C SER A 125 -14.33 6.86 9.08
N LEU A 126 -14.05 5.66 9.61
CA LEU A 126 -14.86 4.47 9.39
C LEU A 126 -16.28 4.65 9.95
N SER A 127 -16.42 5.12 11.20
CA SER A 127 -17.72 5.32 11.85
C SER A 127 -18.60 6.28 11.05
N GLN A 128 -18.03 7.39 10.55
CA GLN A 128 -18.75 8.32 9.66
C GLN A 128 -19.16 7.66 8.33
N VAL A 129 -18.32 6.80 7.74
CA VAL A 129 -18.65 6.08 6.50
C VAL A 129 -19.77 5.06 6.73
N LEU A 130 -19.72 4.30 7.82
CA LEU A 130 -20.76 3.34 8.19
C LEU A 130 -22.10 4.04 8.45
N GLU A 131 -22.08 5.21 9.09
CA GLU A 131 -23.30 5.99 9.33
C GLU A 131 -23.88 6.56 8.05
N ARG A 132 -23.05 7.07 7.12
CA ARG A 132 -23.50 7.47 5.77
C ARG A 132 -24.14 6.30 5.01
N LEU A 133 -23.57 5.10 5.11
CA LEU A 133 -24.11 3.88 4.48
C LEU A 133 -25.45 3.42 5.10
N ARG A 134 -25.67 3.65 6.40
CA ARG A 134 -26.96 3.35 7.07
C ARG A 134 -28.04 4.40 6.80
N SER A 135 -27.64 5.67 6.70
CA SER A 135 -28.52 6.81 6.43
C SER A 135 -28.95 6.93 4.97
N GLN A 136 -28.28 6.24 4.04
CA GLN A 136 -28.62 6.30 2.62
C GLN A 136 -29.82 5.39 2.32
N PRO A 137 -30.92 5.90 1.72
CA PRO A 137 -32.02 5.06 1.27
C PRO A 137 -31.51 4.00 0.29
N PRO A 138 -32.11 2.78 0.26
CA PRO A 138 -31.77 1.79 -0.77
C PRO A 138 -31.96 2.45 -2.14
N ALA A 139 -30.89 2.48 -2.94
CA ALA A 139 -30.91 3.15 -4.24
C ALA A 139 -32.11 2.61 -5.06
N PRO A 140 -32.95 3.48 -5.64
CA PRO A 140 -34.11 3.02 -6.37
C PRO A 140 -33.64 2.13 -7.51
N THR A 141 -33.99 0.84 -7.42
CA THR A 141 -33.73 -0.15 -8.46
C THR A 141 -34.28 0.42 -9.76
N ARG A 142 -33.39 0.80 -10.69
CA ARG A 142 -33.78 1.25 -12.02
C ARG A 142 -34.36 0.04 -12.76
N THR A 143 -35.65 -0.20 -12.57
CA THR A 143 -36.42 -1.08 -13.44
C THR A 143 -36.20 -0.64 -14.88
N PRO A 144 -35.84 -1.53 -15.81
CA PRO A 144 -35.74 -1.17 -17.21
C PRO A 144 -37.10 -0.64 -17.65
N VAL A 145 -37.15 0.61 -18.12
CA VAL A 145 -38.40 1.23 -18.56
C VAL A 145 -38.89 0.48 -19.80
N ASN A 146 -40.01 -0.21 -19.65
CA ASN A 146 -40.57 -1.01 -20.72
C ASN A 146 -41.19 -0.04 -21.74
N THR A 147 -40.47 0.28 -22.83
CA THR A 147 -40.97 1.15 -23.87
C THR A 147 -42.07 0.42 -24.66
N PRO A 148 -43.28 0.97 -24.78
CA PRO A 148 -44.37 0.29 -25.49
C PRO A 148 -44.07 0.16 -26.99
N ALA A 149 -44.48 -0.98 -27.55
CA ALA A 149 -44.07 -1.44 -28.88
C ALA A 149 -44.43 -0.46 -30.02
N HIS A 150 -43.44 -0.17 -30.87
CA HIS A 150 -43.68 0.45 -32.18
C HIS A 150 -44.22 -0.60 -33.15
N LYS A 151 -45.28 -0.28 -33.91
CA LYS A 151 -45.94 -1.23 -34.82
C LYS A 151 -45.02 -1.63 -35.97
N ILE A 152 -44.99 -2.92 -36.26
CA ILE A 152 -44.29 -3.50 -37.41
C ILE A 152 -45.17 -3.35 -38.66
N HIS A 153 -44.65 -2.71 -39.70
CA HIS A 153 -45.15 -2.82 -41.07
C HIS A 153 -44.24 -3.78 -41.85
N PRO A 154 -44.76 -4.80 -42.56
CA PRO A 154 -43.99 -5.55 -43.54
C PRO A 154 -44.08 -4.85 -44.91
N SER A 155 -42.94 -4.67 -45.57
CA SER A 155 -42.86 -4.45 -47.01
C SER A 155 -41.66 -5.19 -47.57
N ALA A 156 -41.86 -5.94 -48.63
CA ALA A 156 -40.87 -6.87 -49.19
C ALA A 156 -40.22 -6.29 -50.46
N ALA A 157 -38.96 -6.66 -50.72
CA ALA A 157 -38.48 -7.20 -52.00
C ALA A 157 -36.96 -7.46 -51.96
N ALA A 158 -36.53 -8.51 -52.70
CA ALA A 158 -35.21 -8.81 -53.31
C ALA A 158 -33.90 -8.19 -52.72
N GLY A 159 -32.76 -8.89 -52.61
CA GLY A 159 -32.34 -10.17 -53.22
C GLY A 159 -31.01 -9.99 -53.96
N LEU A 160 -30.10 -10.99 -53.90
CA LEU A 160 -28.71 -10.98 -54.44
C LEU A 160 -27.74 -10.04 -53.67
N ASP A 161 -26.42 -10.29 -53.53
CA ASP A 161 -25.54 -11.42 -53.89
C ASP A 161 -24.11 -11.27 -53.25
N GLN A 162 -23.35 -12.38 -53.16
CA GLN A 162 -21.90 -12.58 -52.95
C GLN A 162 -21.02 -11.65 -52.05
N GLY A 163 -20.31 -12.30 -51.11
CA GLY A 163 -18.85 -12.52 -51.30
C GLY A 163 -17.82 -11.70 -50.49
N ALA A 164 -17.02 -12.43 -49.68
CA ALA A 164 -15.64 -12.09 -49.22
C ALA A 164 -15.41 -10.80 -48.39
N ALA A 165 -14.41 -10.66 -47.50
CA ALA A 165 -13.48 -11.61 -46.88
C ALA A 165 -13.13 -11.11 -45.46
N LEU A 166 -12.85 -12.03 -44.52
CA LEU A 166 -12.39 -11.71 -43.16
C LEU A 166 -10.87 -11.92 -43.04
N THR A 167 -10.06 -10.87 -43.23
CA THR A 167 -8.64 -10.91 -42.85
C THR A 167 -8.10 -9.55 -42.43
N ALA A 168 -7.96 -9.33 -41.12
CA ALA A 168 -7.25 -8.18 -40.55
C ALA A 168 -6.10 -8.65 -39.65
N LEU A 169 -4.96 -8.92 -40.31
CA LEU A 169 -3.59 -8.77 -39.82
C LEU A 169 -3.25 -9.30 -38.41
N LEU A 170 -2.66 -10.50 -38.38
CA LEU A 170 -1.77 -10.94 -37.31
C LEU A 170 -0.44 -11.43 -37.88
N THR A 171 0.63 -11.16 -37.13
CA THR A 171 1.99 -11.76 -37.17
C THR A 171 2.97 -11.35 -38.30
N PRO A 172 4.30 -11.43 -38.03
CA PRO A 172 5.31 -10.57 -38.67
C PRO A 172 6.17 -11.29 -39.72
N LEU A 173 7.03 -10.53 -40.40
CA LEU A 173 8.12 -11.06 -41.23
C LEU A 173 9.48 -10.74 -40.60
N SER A 174 10.38 -11.72 -40.66
CA SER A 174 11.80 -11.60 -40.30
C SER A 174 12.66 -12.21 -41.40
N LEU A 175 13.64 -11.44 -41.89
CA LEU A 175 14.86 -11.81 -42.63
C LEU A 175 15.65 -10.47 -42.74
N ASP A 176 16.98 -10.38 -42.77
CA ASP A 176 18.05 -11.27 -43.27
C ASP A 176 19.30 -11.05 -42.36
N THR A 177 20.09 -12.06 -41.94
CA THR A 177 21.32 -12.60 -42.59
C THR A 177 22.23 -11.52 -43.23
N ALA A 178 23.57 -11.52 -43.17
CA ALA A 178 24.58 -12.47 -42.68
C ALA A 178 25.90 -11.73 -42.27
N GLY A 179 26.85 -12.43 -41.62
CA GLY A 179 28.29 -12.13 -41.82
C GLY A 179 29.19 -11.93 -40.59
N GLY A 180 30.01 -12.95 -40.27
CA GLY A 180 31.47 -12.77 -40.23
C GLY A 180 32.18 -12.35 -38.92
N ALA A 181 32.83 -13.35 -38.31
CA ALA A 181 34.18 -13.29 -37.69
C ALA A 181 34.46 -12.45 -36.41
N THR A 182 34.97 -13.16 -35.40
CA THR A 182 35.79 -12.65 -34.28
C THR A 182 37.17 -12.16 -34.77
N PRO A 183 37.87 -11.25 -34.04
CA PRO A 183 38.88 -11.78 -33.13
C PRO A 183 39.09 -11.00 -31.80
N VAL A 184 39.77 -11.67 -30.88
CA VAL A 184 40.32 -11.14 -29.62
C VAL A 184 41.47 -10.16 -29.88
N ARG A 185 41.55 -9.04 -29.13
CA ARG A 185 42.85 -8.53 -28.66
C ARG A 185 42.79 -7.59 -27.45
N SER A 186 43.66 -7.86 -26.49
CA SER A 186 44.09 -6.99 -25.40
C SER A 186 45.17 -6.00 -25.85
N ASN A 187 45.25 -4.80 -25.25
CA ASN A 187 46.55 -4.25 -24.87
C ASN A 187 46.50 -3.22 -23.71
N GLN A 188 47.60 -3.17 -22.96
CA GLN A 188 47.95 -2.19 -21.91
C GLN A 188 48.95 -1.16 -22.47
N GLN A 189 49.08 0.01 -21.80
CA GLN A 189 50.27 0.90 -21.62
C GLN A 189 49.80 2.38 -21.48
N HIS A 190 50.20 3.25 -20.52
CA HIS A 190 51.45 3.52 -19.76
C HIS A 190 52.56 4.19 -20.62
N TYR A 191 53.14 5.36 -20.28
CA TYR A 191 52.99 6.33 -19.16
C TYR A 191 53.37 7.76 -19.64
N ALA A 192 52.85 8.84 -19.02
CA ALA A 192 53.52 10.15 -18.96
C ALA A 192 53.04 10.98 -17.74
N ALA A 193 53.95 11.58 -16.98
CA ALA A 193 53.65 12.38 -15.79
C ALA A 193 54.05 13.86 -15.98
N ILE A 194 53.19 14.78 -15.53
CA ILE A 194 53.53 16.21 -15.34
C ILE A 194 52.94 16.69 -14.01
N THR A 195 53.60 17.65 -13.38
CA THR A 195 53.47 18.08 -11.99
C THR A 195 52.30 19.01 -11.66
N THR A 196 51.93 19.01 -10.37
CA THR A 196 51.20 20.02 -9.55
C THR A 196 51.31 21.48 -10.01
N PRO A 197 50.26 22.33 -9.84
CA PRO A 197 49.88 22.79 -8.48
C PRO A 197 48.38 22.92 -8.14
N THR A 198 48.15 22.83 -6.82
CA THR A 198 47.01 23.25 -6.01
C THR A 198 45.94 24.14 -6.67
N GLN A 199 44.74 23.57 -6.84
CA GLN A 199 43.48 24.32 -6.66
C GLN A 199 42.63 23.62 -5.61
N GLN A 200 42.25 24.38 -4.58
CA GLN A 200 41.32 23.92 -3.55
C GLN A 200 39.93 23.77 -4.16
N GLN A 201 39.50 22.54 -4.41
CA GLN A 201 38.07 22.27 -4.50
C GLN A 201 37.44 22.58 -3.13
N PRO A 202 36.36 23.37 -3.06
CA PRO A 202 35.61 23.50 -1.82
C PRO A 202 35.06 22.11 -1.48
N GLN A 203 35.60 21.52 -0.41
CA GLN A 203 34.99 20.38 0.26
C GLN A 203 33.51 20.70 0.43
N PRO A 204 32.57 19.88 -0.09
CA PRO A 204 31.16 20.10 0.20
C PRO A 204 31.01 19.97 1.70
N SER A 205 30.75 21.10 2.37
CA SER A 205 30.44 21.13 3.78
C SER A 205 29.28 20.16 3.98
N GLN A 206 29.58 19.03 4.63
CA GLN A 206 28.66 17.91 4.74
C GLN A 206 27.57 18.31 5.74
N VAL A 207 26.59 19.07 5.25
CA VAL A 207 25.38 19.39 5.99
C VAL A 207 24.73 18.06 6.30
N LEU A 208 24.79 17.63 7.57
CA LEU A 208 24.06 16.47 8.04
C LEU A 208 22.56 16.79 7.91
N ASP A 209 22.01 16.47 6.74
CA ASP A 209 20.59 16.55 6.50
C ASP A 209 19.85 15.62 7.48
N LYS A 210 18.67 16.06 7.91
CA LYS A 210 17.82 15.35 8.86
C LYS A 210 17.52 13.92 8.40
N LYS A 211 17.32 13.69 7.10
CA LYS A 211 17.04 12.37 6.54
C LYS A 211 18.29 11.46 6.61
N SER A 212 19.47 12.00 6.36
CA SER A 212 20.77 11.31 6.48
C SER A 212 21.05 10.91 7.93
N LEU A 213 20.79 11.80 8.90
CA LEU A 213 20.85 11.47 10.32
C LEU A 213 19.81 10.41 10.71
N GLN A 214 18.58 10.49 10.21
CA GLN A 214 17.54 9.49 10.47
C GLN A 214 17.90 8.11 9.90
N LEU A 215 18.49 8.04 8.70
CA LEU A 215 18.95 6.79 8.09
C LEU A 215 20.11 6.18 8.89
N ALA A 216 21.06 7.00 9.35
CA ALA A 216 22.12 6.53 10.25
C ALA A 216 21.55 5.99 11.57
N LEU A 217 20.66 6.72 12.24
CA LEU A 217 20.02 6.26 13.49
C LEU A 217 19.21 4.98 13.30
N LEU A 218 18.48 4.84 12.19
CA LEU A 218 17.73 3.63 11.88
C LEU A 218 18.66 2.44 11.62
N SER A 219 19.79 2.66 10.94
CA SER A 219 20.82 1.65 10.72
C SER A 219 21.53 1.24 12.01
N LEU A 220 21.77 2.17 12.95
CA LEU A 220 22.35 1.83 14.27
C LEU A 220 21.37 1.00 15.12
N VAL A 221 20.08 1.33 15.11
CA VAL A 221 19.03 0.55 15.81
C VAL A 221 18.84 -0.85 15.21
N GLN A 222 19.35 -1.12 14.00
CA GLN A 222 19.35 -2.42 13.35
C GLN A 222 20.67 -3.21 13.52
N ASP A 223 21.71 -2.66 14.16
CA ASP A 223 22.92 -3.42 14.53
C ASP A 223 22.72 -4.01 15.93
N ASP A 224 22.53 -5.33 16.00
CA ASP A 224 22.33 -6.05 17.27
C ASP A 224 23.45 -5.77 18.28
N ARG A 225 24.69 -5.57 17.83
CA ARG A 225 25.84 -5.29 18.72
C ARG A 225 25.74 -3.90 19.34
N PHE A 226 25.10 -2.94 18.66
CA PHE A 226 24.81 -1.62 19.22
C PHE A 226 23.68 -1.68 20.25
N LEU A 227 22.64 -2.49 19.99
CA LEU A 227 21.57 -2.74 20.97
C LEU A 227 22.12 -3.43 22.22
N ASP A 228 22.96 -4.45 22.07
CA ASP A 228 23.63 -5.14 23.18
C ASP A 228 24.52 -4.19 24.00
N LEU A 229 25.30 -3.32 23.32
CA LEU A 229 26.14 -2.32 23.98
C LEU A 229 25.31 -1.28 24.76
N LEU A 230 24.20 -0.81 24.18
CA LEU A 230 23.25 0.07 24.87
C LEU A 230 22.60 -0.61 26.07
N HIS A 231 22.20 -1.88 25.92
CA HIS A 231 21.58 -2.66 26.99
C HIS A 231 22.57 -2.89 28.15
N ALA A 232 23.81 -3.27 27.87
CA ALA A 232 24.86 -3.42 28.87
C ALA A 232 25.11 -2.10 29.64
N GLN A 233 25.15 -0.97 28.93
CA GLN A 233 25.32 0.34 29.57
C GLN A 233 24.08 0.80 30.35
N TYR A 234 22.87 0.50 29.88
CA TYR A 234 21.62 0.74 30.59
C TYR A 234 21.57 -0.03 31.92
N LEU A 235 21.89 -1.33 31.90
CA LEU A 235 21.96 -2.17 33.10
C LEU A 235 22.98 -1.60 34.10
N LYS A 236 24.18 -1.23 33.65
CA LYS A 236 25.21 -0.62 34.49
C LYS A 236 24.73 0.64 35.22
N VAL A 237 23.98 1.51 34.52
CA VAL A 237 23.40 2.72 35.12
C VAL A 237 22.21 2.40 36.04
N ALA A 238 21.37 1.41 35.70
CA ALA A 238 20.27 0.96 36.54
C ALA A 238 20.77 0.38 37.87
N HIS A 239 21.77 -0.50 37.83
CA HIS A 239 22.41 -1.05 39.03
C HIS A 239 23.08 0.04 39.88
N ALA A 240 23.80 0.99 39.27
CA ALA A 240 24.43 2.10 40.00
C ALA A 240 23.41 3.04 40.69
N ARG A 241 22.18 3.14 40.16
CA ARG A 241 21.07 3.86 40.81
C ARG A 241 20.45 3.04 41.94
N ALA A 242 20.24 1.75 41.76
CA ALA A 242 19.76 0.85 42.81
C ALA A 242 20.70 0.84 44.03
N SER A 243 22.01 0.75 43.81
CA SER A 243 23.01 0.80 44.89
C SER A 243 23.09 2.15 45.61
N ARG A 244 22.68 3.26 44.97
CA ARG A 244 22.57 4.57 45.64
C ARG A 244 21.30 4.71 46.48
N GLY A 245 20.23 3.99 46.16
CA GLY A 245 19.00 3.98 46.97
C GLY A 245 19.13 3.21 48.28
N ASN A 246 20.02 2.20 48.33
CA ASN A 246 20.15 1.29 49.47
C ASN A 246 21.11 1.77 50.58
N ASN A 247 21.78 2.91 50.40
CA ASN A 247 22.71 3.51 51.39
C ASN A 247 22.11 4.76 52.07
N GLY A 248 20.78 4.91 52.06
CA GLY A 248 20.04 6.09 52.51
C GLY A 248 19.03 5.82 53.62
N ASN A 249 19.26 4.79 54.44
CA ASN A 249 18.51 4.45 55.66
C ASN A 249 19.47 3.82 56.69
#